data_AF-A0A9X5XD33-F1
#
_entry.id   AF-A0A9X5XD33-F1
#
_cell.length_a   1.000
_cell.length_b   1.000
_cell.length_c   1.000
_cell.angle_alpha   90.00
_cell.angle_beta   90.00
_cell.angle_gamma   90.00
#
_symmetry.space_group_name_H-M   'P 1'
#
loop_
_entity.id
_entity.type
_entity.pdbx_description
1 polymer ?
#
loop_
_entity_poly.entity_id
_entity_poly.type
_entity_poly.pdbx_seq_one_letter_code
_entity_poly.pdbx_strand_id
1 'polypeptide(L)'
;PMWGVAAVEDATRPTDADAVLRSVSHTLRHDTRLLEGILGRIRPGLGASPDAACLLAPVDDYLLVGPGLADSWDPDVHDVGARPLPPLDTARLTALRLAGRRVALRTAGLLHQLVTGSGRDPSGALPELDRLIDAWCADYREGCGARWIPVARQVEYQARVVIAAFELAGRYAPVRSHSGETGWGAQAALPMHRE
;
A
#
# COMPACT_ATOMS: atom_id res chain seq x y z
N PRO A 1 -6.32 8.80 -4.38
CA PRO A 1 -6.31 9.28 -2.97
C PRO A 1 -6.24 10.81 -2.93
N MET A 2 -7.35 11.45 -2.56
CA MET A 2 -7.51 12.90 -2.56
C MET A 2 -7.07 13.52 -1.20
N TRP A 3 -6.17 12.86 -0.49
CA TRP A 3 -5.73 13.25 0.86
C TRP A 3 -4.23 13.51 0.87
N GLY A 4 -3.82 14.63 1.46
CA GLY A 4 -2.44 15.00 1.73
C GLY A 4 -2.13 14.98 3.21
N VAL A 5 -0.91 14.63 3.56
CA VAL A 5 -0.40 14.59 4.94
C VAL A 5 0.89 15.38 4.96
N ALA A 6 0.99 16.41 5.80
CA ALA A 6 2.17 17.28 5.81
C ALA A 6 3.44 16.52 6.25
N ALA A 7 3.32 15.59 7.21
CA ALA A 7 4.46 14.84 7.73
C ALA A 7 5.20 14.00 6.67
N VAL A 8 4.65 13.78 5.47
CA VAL A 8 5.37 13.11 4.37
C VAL A 8 6.48 13.96 3.74
N GLU A 9 6.55 15.26 4.07
CA GLU A 9 7.65 16.16 3.65
C GLU A 9 8.67 16.40 4.78
N ASP A 10 8.46 15.80 5.95
CA ASP A 10 9.29 15.99 7.13
C ASP A 10 10.52 15.08 7.12
N ALA A 11 11.69 15.66 6.81
CA ALA A 11 12.98 14.98 6.79
C ALA A 11 13.65 14.87 8.17
N THR A 12 12.98 15.27 9.25
CA THR A 12 13.54 15.16 10.60
C THR A 12 13.75 13.70 11.01
N ARG A 13 14.78 13.47 11.83
CA ARG A 13 15.00 12.16 12.45
C ARG A 13 14.04 12.01 13.64
N PRO A 14 13.19 10.96 13.69
CA PRO A 14 12.32 10.71 14.83
C PRO A 14 13.14 10.40 16.09
N THR A 15 12.60 10.75 17.25
CA THR A 15 13.24 10.46 18.55
C THR A 15 13.33 8.96 18.82
N ASP A 16 12.31 8.19 18.41
CA ASP A 16 12.27 6.73 18.52
C ASP A 16 11.57 6.14 17.28
N ALA A 17 12.37 5.76 16.27
CA ALA A 17 11.85 5.15 15.05
C ALA A 17 11.26 3.76 15.29
N ASP A 18 11.88 2.99 16.19
CA ASP A 18 11.51 1.61 16.47
C ASP A 18 10.13 1.55 17.15
N ALA A 19 9.80 2.50 18.01
CA ALA A 19 8.46 2.61 18.58
C ALA A 19 7.38 2.83 17.52
N VAL A 20 7.67 3.68 16.52
CA VAL A 20 6.74 3.91 15.40
C VAL A 20 6.59 2.65 14.56
N LEU A 21 7.71 1.98 14.25
CA LEU A 21 7.69 0.72 13.50
C LEU A 21 6.89 -0.37 14.21
N ARG A 22 7.16 -0.62 15.50
CA ARG A 22 6.37 -1.54 16.33
C ARG A 22 4.89 -1.21 16.26
N SER A 23 4.52 0.06 16.45
CA SER A 23 3.12 0.49 16.39
C SER A 23 2.48 0.20 15.03
N VAL A 24 3.16 0.48 13.93
CA VAL A 24 2.66 0.26 12.57
C VAL A 24 2.54 -1.25 12.30
N SER A 25 3.55 -2.04 12.65
CA SER A 25 3.54 -3.50 12.49
C SER A 25 2.43 -4.16 13.30
N HIS A 26 2.26 -3.78 14.57
CA HIS A 26 1.17 -4.30 15.40
C HIS A 26 -0.21 -3.96 14.82
N THR A 27 -0.39 -2.72 14.36
CA THR A 27 -1.64 -2.28 13.73
C THR A 27 -1.93 -3.10 12.47
N LEU A 28 -0.93 -3.26 11.59
CA LEU A 28 -1.08 -4.03 10.36
C LEU A 28 -1.45 -5.50 10.63
N ARG A 29 -0.80 -6.15 11.60
CA ARG A 29 -1.15 -7.53 11.98
C ARG A 29 -2.56 -7.62 12.56
N HIS A 30 -2.93 -6.68 13.42
CA HIS A 30 -4.24 -6.66 14.04
C HIS A 30 -5.34 -6.51 12.98
N ASP A 31 -5.19 -5.52 12.10
CA ASP A 31 -6.17 -5.25 11.05
C ASP A 31 -6.27 -6.42 10.05
N THR A 32 -5.14 -7.04 9.70
CA THR A 32 -5.12 -8.22 8.82
C THR A 32 -5.89 -9.38 9.44
N ARG A 33 -5.62 -9.74 10.71
CA ARG A 33 -6.34 -10.82 11.41
C ARG A 33 -7.83 -10.55 11.54
N LEU A 34 -8.18 -9.28 11.79
CA LEU A 34 -9.57 -8.87 11.90
C LEU A 34 -10.29 -9.07 10.55
N LEU A 35 -9.67 -8.64 9.46
CA LEU A 35 -10.22 -8.78 8.11
C LEU A 35 -10.27 -10.24 7.64
N GLU A 36 -9.28 -11.07 8.00
CA GLU A 36 -9.33 -12.53 7.81
C GLU A 36 -10.53 -13.15 8.52
N GLY A 37 -10.78 -12.75 9.77
CA GLY A 37 -11.93 -13.22 10.54
C GLY A 37 -13.26 -12.84 9.88
N ILE A 38 -13.37 -11.63 9.34
CA ILE A 38 -14.56 -11.20 8.59
C ILE A 38 -14.69 -12.00 7.29
N LEU A 39 -13.60 -12.14 6.52
CA LEU A 39 -13.61 -12.94 5.28
C LEU A 39 -14.08 -14.36 5.55
N GLY A 40 -13.56 -15.02 6.59
CA GLY A 40 -13.96 -16.37 6.98
C GLY A 40 -15.47 -16.50 7.27
N ARG A 41 -16.10 -15.46 7.81
CA ARG A 41 -17.56 -15.44 8.06
C ARG A 41 -18.38 -15.22 6.80
N ILE A 42 -17.93 -14.34 5.90
CA ILE A 42 -18.70 -13.99 4.69
C ILE A 42 -18.53 -15.02 3.57
N ARG A 43 -17.34 -15.64 3.46
CA ARG A 43 -16.95 -16.49 2.31
C ARG A 43 -17.94 -17.61 2.00
N PRO A 44 -18.52 -18.34 2.97
CA PRO A 44 -19.52 -19.37 2.68
C PRO A 44 -20.81 -18.84 2.03
N GLY A 45 -21.14 -17.57 2.26
CA GLY A 45 -22.32 -16.90 1.70
C GLY A 45 -22.06 -16.20 0.37
N LEU A 46 -20.81 -16.14 -0.10
CA LEU A 46 -20.46 -15.54 -1.40
C LEU A 46 -20.76 -16.54 -2.52
N GLY A 47 -21.53 -16.12 -3.52
CA GLY A 47 -21.73 -16.91 -4.73
C GLY A 47 -20.46 -16.97 -5.60
N ALA A 48 -20.38 -17.94 -6.51
CA ALA A 48 -19.24 -18.15 -7.41
C ALA A 48 -19.27 -17.24 -8.66
N SER A 49 -19.80 -16.03 -8.55
CA SER A 49 -19.87 -15.08 -9.68
C SER A 49 -18.47 -14.57 -10.06
N PRO A 50 -18.19 -14.36 -11.36
CA PRO A 50 -16.95 -13.70 -11.80
C PRO A 50 -16.71 -12.35 -11.10
N ASP A 51 -17.75 -11.56 -10.88
CA ASP A 51 -17.64 -10.27 -10.20
C ASP A 51 -17.17 -10.41 -8.75
N ALA A 52 -17.68 -11.43 -8.04
CA ALA A 52 -17.25 -11.73 -6.68
C ALA A 52 -15.80 -12.22 -6.67
N ALA A 53 -15.40 -13.06 -7.64
CA ALA A 53 -14.02 -13.52 -7.78
C ALA A 53 -13.04 -12.35 -8.03
N CYS A 54 -13.43 -11.37 -8.87
CA CYS A 54 -12.62 -10.18 -9.15
C CYS A 54 -12.39 -9.31 -7.91
N LEU A 55 -13.37 -9.23 -6.99
CA LEU A 55 -13.21 -8.50 -5.73
C LEU A 55 -12.47 -9.31 -4.68
N LEU A 56 -12.61 -10.64 -4.67
CA LEU A 56 -11.94 -11.55 -3.73
C LEU A 56 -10.44 -11.66 -4.00
N ALA A 57 -10.00 -11.72 -5.26
CA ALA A 57 -8.58 -11.87 -5.59
C ALA A 57 -7.66 -10.85 -4.87
N PRO A 58 -7.89 -9.53 -4.95
CA PRO A 58 -7.07 -8.56 -4.22
C PRO A 58 -7.23 -8.60 -2.70
N VAL A 59 -8.35 -9.12 -2.18
CA VAL A 59 -8.53 -9.36 -0.74
C VAL A 59 -7.62 -10.51 -0.29
N ASP A 60 -7.69 -11.65 -0.98
CA ASP A 60 -6.89 -12.84 -0.69
C ASP A 60 -5.39 -12.51 -0.77
N ASP A 61 -4.95 -11.76 -1.79
CA ASP A 61 -3.56 -11.31 -1.94
C ASP A 61 -3.08 -10.48 -0.74
N TYR A 62 -3.90 -9.51 -0.29
CA TYR A 62 -3.52 -8.68 0.85
C TYR A 62 -3.45 -9.49 2.14
N LEU A 63 -4.45 -10.34 2.41
CA LEU A 63 -4.47 -11.13 3.63
C LEU A 63 -3.33 -12.16 3.66
N LEU A 64 -2.92 -12.67 2.51
CA LEU A 64 -1.74 -13.53 2.38
C LEU A 64 -0.44 -12.79 2.72
N VAL A 65 -0.26 -11.56 2.25
CA VAL A 65 1.01 -10.80 2.36
C VAL A 65 1.10 -9.97 3.65
N GLY A 66 -0.03 -9.50 4.17
CA GLY A 66 -0.13 -8.58 5.31
C GLY A 66 0.69 -8.97 6.54
N PRO A 67 0.64 -10.24 7.02
CA PRO A 67 1.39 -10.65 8.21
C PRO A 67 2.91 -10.58 7.97
N GLY A 68 3.39 -11.12 6.86
CA GLY A 68 4.81 -11.09 6.51
C GLY A 68 5.33 -9.67 6.27
N LEU A 69 4.50 -8.79 5.71
CA LEU A 69 4.83 -7.37 5.57
C LEU A 69 4.98 -6.69 6.94
N ALA A 70 4.08 -6.97 7.89
CA ALA A 70 4.18 -6.42 9.24
C ALA A 70 5.45 -6.90 9.97
N ASP A 71 5.80 -8.18 9.81
CA ASP A 71 7.02 -8.75 10.37
C ASP A 71 8.28 -8.13 9.76
N SER A 72 8.25 -7.82 8.45
CA SER A 72 9.36 -7.14 7.78
C SER A 72 9.65 -5.72 8.31
N TRP A 73 8.66 -5.11 8.97
CA TRP A 73 8.78 -3.76 9.54
C TRP A 73 9.07 -3.77 11.04
N ASP A 74 8.82 -4.89 11.73
CA ASP A 74 8.89 -4.93 13.18
C ASP A 74 10.33 -5.17 13.67
N PRO A 75 10.91 -4.25 14.46
CA PRO A 75 12.26 -4.42 15.00
C PRO A 75 12.38 -5.61 15.96
N ASP A 76 11.28 -6.06 16.59
CA ASP A 76 11.32 -7.14 17.57
C ASP A 76 11.23 -8.54 16.93
N VAL A 77 10.80 -8.61 15.67
CA VAL A 77 10.63 -9.86 14.90
C VAL A 77 11.75 -10.04 13.87
N HIS A 78 12.54 -9.00 13.64
CA HIS A 78 13.55 -8.95 12.57
C HIS A 78 14.49 -10.17 12.64
N ASP A 79 14.45 -10.98 11.57
CA ASP A 79 15.32 -12.14 11.42
C ASP A 79 16.77 -11.67 11.23
N VAL A 80 17.72 -12.34 11.88
CA VAL A 80 19.16 -11.98 11.86
C VAL A 80 19.74 -12.03 10.43
N GLY A 81 19.07 -12.72 9.51
CA GLY A 81 19.39 -12.77 8.08
C GLY A 81 18.65 -11.76 7.18
N ALA A 82 17.69 -11.00 7.70
CA ALA A 82 16.92 -10.04 6.92
C ALA A 82 17.73 -8.77 6.61
N ARG A 83 17.51 -8.20 5.42
CA ARG A 83 18.14 -6.92 5.05
C ARG A 83 17.55 -5.82 5.93
N PRO A 84 18.38 -5.05 6.67
CA PRO A 84 17.88 -3.99 7.53
C PRO A 84 17.16 -2.93 6.70
N LEU A 85 16.13 -2.33 7.29
CA LEU A 85 15.45 -1.19 6.70
C LEU A 85 16.45 -0.04 6.48
N PRO A 86 16.32 0.73 5.39
CA PRO A 86 17.11 1.93 5.22
C PRO A 86 16.82 2.92 6.36
N PRO A 87 17.72 3.88 6.66
CA PRO A 87 17.46 4.91 7.66
C PRO A 87 16.09 5.57 7.43
N LEU A 88 15.27 5.63 8.47
CA LEU A 88 13.91 6.16 8.40
C LEU A 88 13.84 7.53 9.05
N ASP A 89 13.41 8.52 8.28
CA ASP A 89 12.99 9.84 8.74
C ASP A 89 11.47 9.82 9.03
N THR A 90 10.96 10.92 9.57
CA THR A 90 9.53 11.10 9.84
C THR A 90 8.68 10.90 8.59
N ALA A 91 9.15 11.38 7.43
CA ALA A 91 8.48 11.19 6.15
C ALA A 91 8.29 9.72 5.77
N ARG A 92 9.34 8.91 5.85
CA ARG A 92 9.28 7.47 5.51
C ARG A 92 8.42 6.70 6.50
N LEU A 93 8.53 6.98 7.80
CA LEU A 93 7.67 6.35 8.80
C LEU A 93 6.19 6.70 8.60
N THR A 94 5.91 7.96 8.30
CA THR A 94 4.57 8.42 7.93
C THR A 94 4.08 7.67 6.69
N ALA A 95 4.92 7.55 5.65
CA ALA A 95 4.56 6.83 4.43
C ALA A 95 4.20 5.36 4.69
N LEU A 96 4.91 4.67 5.58
CA LEU A 96 4.59 3.29 5.99
C LEU A 96 3.23 3.20 6.68
N ARG A 97 2.97 4.07 7.67
CA ARG A 97 1.66 4.14 8.34
C ARG A 97 0.53 4.39 7.35
N LEU A 98 0.72 5.33 6.42
CA LEU A 98 -0.26 5.64 5.38
C LEU A 98 -0.45 4.50 4.38
N ALA A 99 0.61 3.76 4.04
CA ALA A 99 0.52 2.59 3.18
C ALA A 99 -0.30 1.49 3.85
N GLY A 100 0.05 1.06 5.07
CA GLY A 100 -0.67 0.03 5.81
C GLY A 100 -2.16 0.34 5.97
N ARG A 101 -2.48 1.55 6.46
CA ARG A 101 -3.87 1.99 6.65
C ARG A 101 -4.68 2.03 5.35
N ARG A 102 -4.07 2.46 4.24
CA ARG A 102 -4.75 2.50 2.93
C ARG A 102 -5.09 1.12 2.41
N VAL A 103 -4.19 0.14 2.59
CA VAL A 103 -4.47 -1.22 2.13
C VAL A 103 -5.55 -1.86 2.99
N ALA A 104 -5.51 -1.71 4.32
CA ALA A 104 -6.56 -2.18 5.21
C ALA A 104 -7.95 -1.61 4.87
N LEU A 105 -8.04 -0.28 4.65
CA LEU A 105 -9.28 0.38 4.22
C LEU A 105 -9.79 -0.13 2.87
N ARG A 106 -8.88 -0.35 1.90
CA ARG A 106 -9.25 -0.90 0.59
C ARG A 106 -9.81 -2.31 0.74
N THR A 107 -9.18 -3.16 1.54
CA THR A 107 -9.64 -4.53 1.79
C THR A 107 -11.01 -4.53 2.47
N ALA A 108 -11.21 -3.70 3.51
CA ALA A 108 -12.53 -3.55 4.15
C ALA A 108 -13.60 -3.08 3.16
N GLY A 109 -13.28 -2.10 2.30
CA GLY A 109 -14.20 -1.63 1.25
C GLY A 109 -14.57 -2.72 0.24
N LEU A 110 -13.60 -3.56 -0.17
CA LEU A 110 -13.86 -4.68 -1.07
C LEU A 110 -14.74 -5.75 -0.42
N LEU A 111 -14.49 -6.08 0.86
CA LEU A 111 -15.35 -6.98 1.65
C LEU A 111 -16.77 -6.40 1.78
N HIS A 112 -16.90 -5.10 2.03
CA HIS A 112 -18.20 -4.42 2.07
C HIS A 112 -18.93 -4.53 0.72
N GLN A 113 -18.22 -4.29 -0.39
CA GLN A 113 -18.78 -4.43 -1.74
C GLN A 113 -19.22 -5.86 -2.03
N LEU A 114 -18.46 -6.87 -1.60
CA LEU A 114 -18.81 -8.29 -1.74
C LEU A 114 -20.12 -8.63 -1.02
N VAL A 115 -20.26 -8.21 0.24
CA VAL A 115 -21.46 -8.50 1.03
C VAL A 115 -22.67 -7.69 0.53
N THR A 116 -22.45 -6.45 0.07
CA THR A 116 -23.53 -5.67 -0.55
C THR A 116 -24.00 -6.31 -1.86
N GLY A 117 -23.05 -6.77 -2.69
CA GLY A 117 -23.33 -7.39 -3.99
C GLY A 117 -24.02 -8.75 -3.90
N SER A 118 -23.86 -9.49 -2.80
CA SER A 118 -24.59 -10.75 -2.57
C SER A 118 -26.08 -10.53 -2.26
N GLY A 119 -26.47 -9.30 -1.90
CA GLY A 119 -27.84 -8.92 -1.54
C GLY A 119 -28.33 -9.46 -0.19
N ARG A 120 -27.48 -10.18 0.57
CA ARG A 120 -27.80 -10.72 1.90
C ARG A 120 -26.56 -10.70 2.79
N ASP A 121 -26.76 -10.32 4.04
CA ASP A 121 -25.71 -10.37 5.07
C ASP A 121 -26.11 -11.31 6.23
N PRO A 122 -26.03 -12.64 6.02
CA PRO A 122 -26.37 -13.61 7.07
C PRO A 122 -25.36 -13.58 8.24
N SER A 123 -24.15 -13.06 8.01
CA SER A 123 -23.08 -12.94 9.00
C SER A 123 -23.15 -11.68 9.85
N GLY A 124 -23.98 -10.70 9.49
CA GLY A 124 -23.99 -9.37 10.13
C GLY A 124 -22.67 -8.61 9.97
N ALA A 125 -21.95 -8.82 8.86
CA ALA A 125 -20.63 -8.24 8.60
C ALA A 125 -20.70 -6.76 8.18
N LEU A 126 -21.78 -6.29 7.56
CA LEU A 126 -21.87 -4.90 7.07
C LEU A 126 -21.75 -3.86 8.19
N PRO A 127 -22.51 -3.94 9.30
CA PRO A 127 -22.39 -2.96 10.38
C PRO A 127 -21.03 -2.98 11.08
N GLU A 128 -20.32 -4.11 11.04
CA GLU A 128 -18.95 -4.22 11.55
C GLU A 128 -17.94 -3.55 10.61
N LEU A 129 -18.04 -3.82 9.31
CA LEU A 129 -17.22 -3.19 8.28
C LEU A 129 -17.41 -1.67 8.25
N ASP A 130 -18.65 -1.19 8.37
CA ASP A 130 -18.95 0.25 8.44
C ASP A 130 -18.23 0.91 9.62
N ARG A 131 -18.36 0.32 10.82
CA ARG A 131 -17.69 0.82 12.03
C ARG A 131 -16.17 0.84 11.88
N LEU A 132 -15.59 -0.17 11.26
CA LEU A 132 -14.14 -0.24 11.02
C LEU A 132 -13.69 0.81 10.01
N ILE A 133 -14.41 0.95 8.89
CA ILE A 133 -14.12 1.95 7.86
C ILE A 133 -14.20 3.36 8.47
N ASP A 134 -15.25 3.66 9.24
CA ASP A 134 -15.41 4.95 9.91
C ASP A 134 -14.27 5.22 10.91
N ALA A 135 -13.96 4.26 11.78
CA ALA A 135 -12.90 4.38 12.77
C ALA A 135 -11.53 4.57 12.12
N TRP A 136 -11.23 3.81 11.07
CA TRP A 136 -9.96 3.89 10.35
C TRP A 136 -9.86 5.15 9.49
N CYS A 137 -10.96 5.65 8.95
CA CYS A 137 -10.99 6.96 8.29
C CYS A 137 -10.77 8.10 9.30
N ALA A 138 -11.32 7.99 10.51
CA ALA A 138 -11.07 8.94 11.59
C ALA A 138 -9.59 8.91 12.03
N ASP A 139 -9.01 7.74 12.30
CA ASP A 139 -7.57 7.57 12.59
C ASP A 139 -6.70 8.16 11.47
N TYR A 140 -7.10 7.99 10.21
CA TYR A 140 -6.38 8.57 9.08
C TYR A 140 -6.42 10.11 9.09
N ARG A 141 -7.59 10.71 9.33
CA ARG A 141 -7.75 12.18 9.38
C ARG A 141 -7.05 12.79 10.58
N GLU A 142 -7.32 12.25 11.77
CA GLU A 142 -6.87 12.82 13.05
C GLU A 142 -5.44 12.39 13.36
N GLY A 143 -5.16 11.10 13.27
CA GLY A 143 -3.88 10.51 13.64
C GLY A 143 -2.74 10.84 12.67
N CYS A 144 -3.04 11.09 11.38
CA CYS A 144 -2.03 11.49 10.38
C CYS A 144 -2.18 12.95 9.93
N GLY A 145 -3.16 13.71 10.45
CA GLY A 145 -3.46 15.05 9.94
C GLY A 145 -3.83 15.05 8.45
N ALA A 146 -4.43 13.97 7.95
CA ALA A 146 -4.77 13.86 6.55
C ALA A 146 -5.85 14.88 6.19
N ARG A 147 -5.56 15.72 5.21
CA ARG A 147 -6.46 16.76 4.70
C ARG A 147 -6.85 16.49 3.26
N TRP A 148 -8.09 16.80 2.92
CA TRP A 148 -8.54 16.74 1.55
C TRP A 148 -7.77 17.75 0.68
N ILE A 149 -7.31 17.30 -0.49
CA ILE A 149 -6.75 18.13 -1.54
C ILE A 149 -7.79 18.26 -2.65
N PRO A 150 -8.25 19.46 -3.02
CA PRO A 150 -9.17 19.64 -4.13
C PRO A 150 -8.63 19.04 -5.45
N VAL A 151 -9.49 18.42 -6.26
CA VAL A 151 -9.09 17.76 -7.52
C VAL A 151 -8.34 18.71 -8.44
N ALA A 152 -8.80 19.96 -8.56
CA ALA A 152 -8.13 20.98 -9.37
C ALA A 152 -6.65 21.18 -8.96
N ARG A 153 -6.35 21.14 -7.66
CA ARG A 153 -4.97 21.24 -7.14
C ARG A 153 -4.15 19.99 -7.44
N GLN A 154 -4.77 18.82 -7.41
CA GLN A 154 -4.09 17.57 -7.77
C GLN A 154 -3.73 17.58 -9.27
N VAL A 155 -4.66 17.97 -10.14
CA VAL A 155 -4.42 18.07 -11.59
C VAL A 155 -3.31 19.06 -11.88
N GLU A 156 -3.37 20.24 -11.27
CA GLU A 156 -2.31 21.26 -11.39
C GLU A 156 -0.94 20.72 -10.98
N TYR A 157 -0.85 20.06 -9.82
CA TYR A 157 0.40 19.49 -9.33
C TYR A 157 0.93 18.39 -10.26
N GLN A 158 0.09 17.43 -10.65
CA GLN A 158 0.50 16.34 -11.54
C GLN A 158 0.97 16.86 -12.90
N ALA A 159 0.28 17.85 -13.47
CA ALA A 159 0.72 18.49 -14.72
C ALA A 159 2.09 19.15 -14.57
N ARG A 160 2.33 19.89 -13.48
CA ARG A 160 3.63 20.51 -13.18
C ARG A 160 4.75 19.49 -13.00
N VAL A 161 4.48 18.38 -12.29
CA VAL A 161 5.45 17.30 -12.10
C VAL A 161 5.84 16.67 -13.44
N VAL A 162 4.86 16.39 -14.29
CA VAL A 162 5.11 15.84 -15.64
C VAL A 162 5.97 16.81 -16.45
N ILE A 163 5.60 18.09 -16.53
CA ILE A 163 6.38 19.11 -17.24
C ILE A 163 7.81 19.17 -16.70
N ALA A 164 7.98 19.27 -15.38
CA ALA A 164 9.30 19.34 -14.76
C ALA A 164 10.15 18.09 -15.04
N ALA A 165 9.54 16.89 -15.07
CA ALA A 165 10.23 15.65 -15.42
C ALA A 165 10.73 15.68 -16.88
N PHE A 166 9.92 16.17 -17.82
CA PHE A 166 10.34 16.32 -19.22
C PHE A 166 11.40 17.40 -19.41
N GLU A 167 11.30 18.53 -18.72
CA GLU A 167 12.34 19.57 -18.71
C GLU A 167 13.65 19.07 -18.12
N LEU A 168 13.59 18.23 -17.07
CA LEU A 168 14.76 17.57 -16.50
C LEU A 168 15.39 16.61 -17.52
N ALA A 169 14.59 15.74 -18.14
CA ALA A 169 15.07 14.79 -19.15
C ALA A 169 15.72 15.51 -20.34
N GLY A 170 15.12 16.60 -20.83
CA GLY A 170 15.69 17.42 -21.91
C GLY A 170 17.03 18.07 -21.56
N ARG A 171 17.25 18.45 -20.30
CA ARG A 171 18.53 19.00 -19.83
C ARG A 171 19.66 17.96 -19.77
N TYR A 172 19.33 16.69 -19.49
CA TYR A 172 20.31 15.60 -19.44
C TYR A 172 20.45 14.83 -20.77
N ALA A 173 19.73 15.23 -21.81
CA ALA A 173 19.80 14.64 -23.14
C ALA A 173 21.15 14.79 -23.91
N PRO A 174 22.18 15.59 -23.51
CA PRO A 174 23.45 15.55 -24.21
C PRO A 174 24.43 14.49 -23.67
N VAL A 175 24.00 13.57 -22.81
CA VAL A 175 24.75 12.30 -22.63
C VAL A 175 24.25 11.35 -23.70
N ARG A 176 25.01 11.25 -24.78
CA ARG A 176 24.77 10.36 -25.94
C ARG A 176 24.13 9.06 -25.48
N SER A 177 22.87 8.84 -25.85
CA SER A 177 22.32 7.50 -25.89
C SER A 177 23.19 6.70 -26.87
N HIS A 178 24.13 5.90 -26.35
CA HIS A 178 24.96 4.97 -27.12
C HIS A 178 24.14 3.78 -27.67
N SER A 179 22.81 3.89 -27.70
CA SER A 179 21.89 2.94 -28.33
C SER A 179 22.00 3.05 -29.85
N GLY A 180 23.09 2.53 -30.40
CA GLY A 180 23.39 2.58 -31.82
C GLY A 180 24.87 2.45 -32.19
N GLU A 181 25.79 2.46 -31.21
CA GLU A 181 27.21 2.21 -31.50
C GLU A 181 27.44 0.71 -31.77
N THR A 182 28.04 0.42 -32.92
CA THR A 182 28.26 -0.92 -33.50
C THR A 182 29.26 -1.81 -32.73
N GLY A 183 29.51 -1.55 -31.44
CA GLY A 183 30.46 -2.28 -30.59
C GLY A 183 29.91 -2.76 -29.23
N TRP A 184 28.65 -2.44 -28.88
CA TRP A 184 28.02 -2.80 -27.59
C TRP A 184 26.89 -3.84 -27.74
N GLY A 185 27.01 -4.72 -28.73
CA GLY A 185 26.19 -5.94 -28.76
C GLY A 185 26.56 -6.82 -27.57
N ALA A 186 25.57 -7.19 -26.75
CA ALA A 186 25.74 -8.17 -25.70
C ALA A 186 26.43 -9.40 -26.29
N GLN A 187 27.63 -9.70 -25.79
CA GLN A 187 28.33 -10.93 -26.09
C GLN A 187 27.37 -12.06 -25.74
N ALA A 188 27.01 -12.88 -26.74
CA ALA A 188 26.07 -13.98 -26.59
C ALA A 188 26.60 -14.96 -25.53
N ALA A 189 26.11 -14.83 -24.31
CA ALA A 189 26.33 -15.79 -23.26
C ALA A 189 25.01 -15.93 -22.51
N LEU A 190 24.23 -16.93 -22.91
CA LEU A 190 23.51 -17.87 -22.03
C LEU A 190 22.82 -18.90 -22.95
N PRO A 191 23.19 -20.20 -22.90
CA PRO A 191 22.49 -21.23 -23.63
C PRO A 191 21.11 -21.45 -22.99
N MET A 192 20.04 -21.26 -23.77
CA MET A 192 18.72 -21.72 -23.36
C MET A 192 18.74 -23.25 -23.34
N HIS A 193 18.56 -23.84 -22.16
CA HIS A 193 18.19 -25.24 -22.03
C HIS A 193 16.86 -25.46 -22.76
N ARG A 194 16.88 -26.34 -23.76
CA ARG A 194 15.69 -27.02 -24.25
C ARG A 194 15.52 -28.29 -23.45
N GLU A 195 14.38 -28.39 -22.78
CA GLU A 195 13.58 -29.61 -22.62
C GLU A 195 12.12 -29.22 -22.38
#